data_AF-A0A497MGY5-F1
#
_entry.id   AF-A0A497MGY5-F1
#
_cell.length_a   1.000
_cell.length_b   1.000
_cell.length_c   1.000
_cell.angle_alpha   90.00
_cell.angle_beta   90.00
_cell.angle_gamma   90.00
#
_symmetry.space_group_name_H-M   'P 1'
#
loop_
_entity.id
_entity.type
_entity.pdbx_description
1 polymer ?
#
loop_
_entity_poly.entity_id
_entity_poly.type
_entity_poly.pdbx_seq_one_letter_code
_entity_poly.pdbx_strand_id
1 'polypeptide(L)' 'LIVMGSHGKGVLKELLIGSVSENVIRHTKKPVLIVR' A
#
# COMPACT_ATOMS: atom_id res chain seq x y z
N LEU A 1 5.27 -11.90 -4.32
CA LEU A 1 4.43 -11.36 -3.22
C LEU A 1 5.05 -10.04 -2.80
N ILE A 2 4.29 -8.95 -2.87
CA ILE A 2 4.72 -7.61 -2.43
C ILE A 2 4.09 -7.39 -1.05
N VAL A 3 4.86 -6.96 -0.05
CA VAL A 3 4.36 -6.68 1.30
C VAL A 3 4.50 -5.20 1.59
N MET A 4 3.40 -4.54 1.92
CA MET A 4 3.37 -3.11 2.26
C MET A 4 2.90 -2.95 3.70
N GLY A 5 3.66 -2.24 4.53
CA GLY A 5 3.31 -1.95 5.92
C GLY A 5 2.57 -0.63 6.07
N SER A 6 1.62 -0.56 7.01
CA SER A 6 0.90 0.69 7.33
C SER A 6 1.48 1.48 8.51
N HIS A 7 2.64 1.06 9.01
CA HIS A 7 3.26 1.62 10.21
C HIS A 7 4.03 2.93 9.93
N GLY A 8 3.44 4.06 10.30
CA GLY A 8 4.13 5.35 10.35
C GLY A 8 3.22 6.55 10.54
N LYS A 9 3.03 6.97 11.79
CA LYS A 9 2.64 8.34 12.21
C LYS A 9 1.41 8.95 11.50
N GLY A 10 0.22 8.55 11.94
CA GLY A 10 -0.94 9.45 12.13
C GLY A 10 -1.65 10.10 10.92
N VAL A 11 -1.03 10.28 9.76
CA VAL A 11 -1.60 11.04 8.62
C VAL A 11 -1.56 10.27 7.30
N LEU A 12 -0.71 9.23 7.18
CA LEU A 12 -0.56 8.45 5.95
C LEU A 12 -1.62 7.33 5.79
N LYS A 13 -2.50 7.13 6.77
CA LYS A 13 -3.56 6.10 6.72
C LYS A 13 -4.61 6.39 5.64
N GLU A 14 -4.76 7.66 5.26
CA GLU A 14 -5.60 8.10 4.14
C GLU A 14 -4.82 8.11 2.82
N LEU A 15 -3.51 8.40 2.87
CA LEU A 15 -2.63 8.42 1.71
C LEU A 15 -2.11 7.05 1.25
N LEU A 16 -2.18 5.99 2.06
CA LEU A 16 -1.83 4.62 1.67
C LEU A 16 -3.01 3.82 1.13
N ILE A 17 -4.24 4.25 1.37
CA ILE A 17 -5.34 3.97 0.43
C ILE A 17 -5.13 4.84 -0.83
N GLY A 18 -4.53 6.02 -0.65
CA GLY A 18 -4.11 6.93 -1.72
C GLY A 18 -2.92 6.48 -2.56
N SER A 19 -2.91 7.01 -3.79
CA SER A 19 -1.89 7.04 -4.85
C SER A 19 -0.84 5.91 -4.95
N VAL A 20 -0.05 5.62 -3.91
CA VAL A 20 1.05 4.64 -3.97
C VAL A 20 0.51 3.21 -4.05
N SER A 21 -0.38 2.81 -3.14
CA SER A 21 -0.94 1.45 -3.17
C SER A 21 -1.77 1.21 -4.43
N GLU A 22 -2.52 2.23 -4.89
CA GLU A 22 -3.26 2.17 -6.15
C GLU A 22 -2.31 2.00 -7.34
N ASN A 23 -1.24 2.80 -7.42
CA ASN A 23 -0.25 2.65 -8.47
C ASN A 23 0.41 1.28 -8.44
N VAL A 24 0.75 0.76 -7.27
CA VAL A 24 1.35 -0.57 -7.14
C VAL A 24 0.38 -1.63 -7.63
N ILE A 25 -0.88 -1.61 -7.18
CA ILE A 25 -1.92 -2.57 -7.59
C ILE A 25 -2.19 -2.49 -9.09
N ARG A 26 -2.23 -1.28 -9.68
CA ARG A 26 -2.45 -1.08 -11.13
C ARG A 26 -1.31 -1.59 -12.00
N HIS A 27 -0.07 -1.52 -11.53
CA HIS A 27 1.11 -1.86 -12.34
C HIS A 27 1.67 -3.25 -12.03
N THR A 28 1.31 -3.86 -10.90
CA THR A 28 1.81 -5.18 -10.51
C THR A 28 0.88 -6.29 -10.99
N LYS A 29 1.50 -7.36 -11.49
CA LYS A 29 0.83 -8.66 -11.72
C LYS A 29 1.05 -9.64 -10.58
N LYS A 30 1.85 -9.27 -9.58
CA LYS A 30 2.18 -10.12 -8.42
C LYS A 30 1.24 -9.80 -7.25
N PRO A 31 0.78 -10.80 -6.49
CA PRO A 31 -0.05 -10.58 -5.31
C PRO A 31 0.58 -9.58 -4.33
N VAL A 32 -0.26 -8.69 -3.78
CA VAL A 32 0.12 -7.66 -2.81
C VAL A 32 -0.58 -7.94 -1.48
N LEU A 33 0.19 -8.00 -0.40
CA LEU A 33 -0.30 -8.18 0.97
C LEU A 33 -0.05 -6.87 1.74
N ILE A 34 -1.12 -6.27 2.24
CA ILE A 34 -1.04 -5.08 3.08
C ILE A 34 -1.11 -5.54 4.53
N VAL A 35 -0.03 -5.31 5.27
CA VAL A 35 0.04 -5.60 6.70
C VAL A 35 -0.17 -4.31 7.47
N ARG A 36 -1.10 -4.34 8.42
CA ARG A 36 -1.37 -3.18 9.25
C ARG A 36 -0.17 -2.91 10.12
#